data_AF-A0A951MZ41-F1
#
_entry.id   AF-A0A951MZ41-F1
#
_cell.length_a   1.000
_cell.length_b   1.000
_cell.length_c   1.000
_cell.angle_alpha   90.00
_cell.angle_beta   90.00
_cell.angle_gamma   90.00
#
_symmetry.space_group_name_H-M   'P 1'
#
loop_
_entity.id
_entity.type
_entity.pdbx_description
1 polymer ?
#
loop_
_entity_poly.entity_id
_entity_poly.type
_entity_poly.pdbx_seq_one_letter_code
_entity_poly.pdbx_strand_id
1 'polypeptide(L)'
;MEPIEWLTLALVLITGYYAWQTQQTVREMKESRRLSVLPDLRADLHTSRSDDIATFSLTNTGQGPAIDVNVKLIYKATRAVAGTTTEYTWRAYTIAPGERHEFYPPMVDDEHLTKIDELVAHFSEFRVRGEMKDSMGTTYPVDLKLDRFKEYRDIEKESGHSRPIDPATRTADSLRSVSRNIASIDANLRGIKRAIEDREQETGAQHTSWGQPTATPEPEDVPF
;
A
#
# COMPACT_ATOMS: atom_id res chain seq x y z
N MET A 1 -20.42 -12.03 -79.89
CA MET A 1 -20.92 -11.51 -78.61
C MET A 1 -21.58 -10.19 -78.87
N GLU A 2 -22.87 -10.11 -78.57
CA GLU A 2 -23.66 -8.88 -78.67
C GLU A 2 -23.20 -7.88 -77.60
N PRO A 3 -23.28 -6.55 -77.82
CA PRO A 3 -22.87 -5.54 -76.85
C PRO A 3 -23.57 -5.66 -75.49
N ILE A 4 -24.76 -6.27 -75.46
CA ILE A 4 -25.54 -6.52 -74.23
C ILE A 4 -24.89 -7.62 -73.37
N GLU A 5 -24.28 -8.63 -73.98
CA GLU A 5 -23.63 -9.75 -73.27
C GLU A 5 -22.39 -9.26 -72.51
N TRP A 6 -21.63 -8.34 -73.11
CA TRP A 6 -20.48 -7.70 -72.47
C TRP A 6 -20.87 -6.86 -71.25
N LEU A 7 -21.97 -6.11 -71.37
CA LEU A 7 -22.45 -5.26 -70.28
C LEU A 7 -22.94 -6.09 -69.08
N THR A 8 -23.59 -7.21 -69.37
CA THR A 8 -24.04 -8.17 -68.35
C THR A 8 -22.84 -8.83 -67.65
N LEU A 9 -21.83 -9.26 -68.41
CA LEU A 9 -20.59 -9.83 -67.87
C LEU A 9 -19.88 -8.82 -66.95
N ALA A 10 -19.75 -7.57 -67.38
CA ALA A 10 -19.13 -6.52 -66.59
C ALA A 10 -19.88 -6.27 -65.28
N LEU A 11 -21.23 -6.24 -65.32
CA LEU A 11 -22.05 -6.07 -64.13
C LEU A 11 -21.84 -7.23 -63.13
N VAL A 12 -21.82 -8.48 -63.61
CA VAL A 12 -21.58 -9.65 -62.76
C VAL A 12 -20.20 -9.61 -62.11
N LEU A 13 -19.16 -9.21 -62.86
CA LEU A 13 -17.80 -9.09 -62.33
C LEU A 13 -17.70 -7.99 -61.26
N ILE A 14 -18.27 -6.81 -61.52
CA ILE A 14 -18.29 -5.71 -60.55
C ILE A 14 -19.02 -6.14 -59.28
N THR A 15 -20.17 -6.79 -59.42
CA THR A 15 -20.96 -7.27 -58.29
C THR A 15 -20.19 -8.31 -57.48
N GLY A 16 -19.51 -9.26 -58.15
CA GLY A 16 -18.65 -10.24 -57.50
C GLY A 16 -17.49 -9.61 -56.72
N TYR A 17 -16.86 -8.58 -57.29
CA TYR A 17 -15.80 -7.82 -56.64
C TYR A 17 -16.30 -7.11 -55.37
N TYR A 18 -17.44 -6.42 -55.44
CA TYR A 18 -18.05 -5.77 -54.27
C TYR A 18 -18.44 -6.77 -53.18
N ALA A 19 -18.95 -7.95 -53.56
CA ALA A 19 -19.28 -9.00 -52.60
C ALA A 19 -18.04 -9.50 -51.86
N TRP A 20 -16.93 -9.72 -52.59
CA TRP A 20 -15.66 -10.13 -52.01
C TRP A 20 -15.06 -9.05 -51.08
N GLN A 21 -15.07 -7.78 -51.52
CA GLN A 21 -14.60 -6.66 -50.71
C GLN A 21 -15.41 -6.53 -49.41
N THR A 22 -16.73 -6.63 -49.49
CA THR A 22 -17.62 -6.59 -48.31
C THR A 22 -17.30 -7.71 -47.33
N GLN A 23 -17.02 -8.93 -47.83
CA GLN A 23 -16.61 -10.04 -46.97
C GLN A 23 -15.29 -9.76 -46.23
N GLN A 24 -14.32 -9.14 -46.88
CA GLN A 24 -13.06 -8.76 -46.23
C GLN A 24 -13.28 -7.71 -45.14
N THR A 25 -14.02 -6.64 -45.44
CA THR A 25 -14.32 -5.59 -44.45
C THR A 25 -15.07 -6.15 -43.24
N VAL A 26 -16.01 -7.08 -43.44
CA VAL A 26 -16.71 -7.74 -42.32
C VAL A 26 -15.75 -8.58 -41.45
N ARG A 27 -14.74 -9.22 -42.04
CA ARG A 27 -13.71 -9.96 -41.28
C ARG A 27 -12.86 -9.03 -40.44
N GLU A 28 -12.34 -7.96 -41.04
CA GLU A 28 -11.54 -6.94 -40.35
C GLU A 28 -12.34 -6.27 -39.21
N MET A 29 -13.61 -5.95 -39.45
CA MET A 29 -14.48 -5.39 -38.43
C MET A 29 -14.74 -6.37 -37.27
N LYS A 30 -14.90 -7.67 -37.55
CA LYS A 30 -15.08 -8.68 -36.51
C LYS A 30 -13.84 -8.81 -35.64
N GLU A 31 -12.66 -8.82 -36.25
CA GLU A 31 -11.39 -8.86 -35.52
C GLU A 31 -11.17 -7.60 -34.67
N SER A 32 -11.45 -6.42 -35.23
CA SER A 32 -11.37 -5.15 -34.50
C SER A 32 -12.33 -5.14 -33.29
N ARG A 33 -13.59 -5.56 -33.49
CA ARG A 33 -14.56 -5.66 -32.39
C ARG A 33 -14.11 -6.63 -31.31
N ARG A 34 -13.51 -7.76 -31.69
CA ARG A 34 -13.00 -8.75 -30.73
C ARG A 34 -11.89 -8.17 -29.86
N LEU A 35 -10.99 -7.37 -30.42
CA LEU A 35 -9.91 -6.72 -29.65
C LEU A 35 -10.47 -5.66 -28.69
N SER A 36 -11.51 -4.95 -29.09
CA SER A 36 -12.14 -3.93 -28.25
C SER A 36 -12.90 -4.49 -27.03
N VAL A 37 -13.24 -5.78 -27.04
CA VAL A 37 -13.96 -6.43 -25.95
C VAL A 37 -13.13 -7.49 -25.23
N LEU A 38 -11.82 -7.54 -25.49
CA LEU A 38 -10.94 -8.52 -24.87
C LEU A 38 -10.73 -8.18 -23.39
N PRO A 39 -11.14 -9.06 -22.45
CA PRO A 39 -10.76 -8.93 -21.06
C PRO A 39 -9.29 -9.35 -20.87
N ASP A 40 -8.59 -8.68 -19.96
CA ASP A 40 -7.23 -9.04 -19.55
C ASP A 40 -7.15 -8.91 -18.04
N LEU A 41 -7.01 -10.03 -17.32
CA LEU A 41 -6.90 -10.03 -15.87
C LEU A 41 -5.42 -10.02 -15.49
N ARG A 42 -5.05 -9.11 -14.59
CA ARG A 42 -3.72 -9.05 -14.00
C ARG A 42 -3.80 -9.18 -12.49
N ALA A 43 -2.91 -10.01 -11.97
CA ALA A 43 -2.68 -10.10 -10.54
C ALA A 43 -1.56 -9.13 -10.18
N ASP A 44 -1.71 -8.41 -9.07
CA ASP A 44 -0.71 -7.47 -8.56
C ASP A 44 -0.70 -7.51 -7.02
N LEU A 45 0.42 -7.10 -6.44
CA LEU A 45 0.58 -6.96 -5.00
C LEU A 45 0.50 -5.47 -4.64
N HIS A 46 -0.50 -5.10 -3.84
CA HIS A 46 -0.69 -3.73 -3.39
C HIS A 46 -0.38 -3.60 -1.90
N THR A 47 0.39 -2.59 -1.53
CA THR A 47 0.64 -2.23 -0.13
C THR A 47 -0.11 -0.96 0.25
N SER A 48 -0.82 -0.99 1.38
CA SER A 48 -1.47 0.19 1.92
C SER A 48 -0.45 1.12 2.58
N ARG A 49 -0.58 2.43 2.32
CA ARG A 49 0.36 3.49 2.73
C ARG A 49 0.53 3.65 4.24
N SER A 50 -0.48 3.30 5.06
CA SER A 50 -0.45 3.59 6.50
C SER A 50 0.22 2.51 7.34
N ASP A 51 0.14 1.23 6.93
CA ASP A 51 0.38 0.10 7.83
C ASP A 51 1.20 -1.04 7.19
N ASP A 52 1.81 -0.84 6.01
CA ASP A 52 2.58 -1.84 5.26
C ASP A 52 1.80 -3.16 5.00
N ILE A 53 0.47 -3.05 4.98
CA ILE A 53 -0.44 -4.18 4.78
C ILE A 53 -0.39 -4.56 3.30
N ALA A 54 -0.01 -5.81 3.04
CA ALA A 54 0.09 -6.34 1.69
C ALA A 54 -1.19 -7.12 1.32
N THR A 55 -1.81 -6.72 0.21
CA THR A 55 -3.02 -7.34 -0.33
C THR A 55 -2.79 -7.77 -1.77
N PHE A 56 -3.32 -8.93 -2.14
CA PHE A 56 -3.31 -9.36 -3.53
C PHE A 56 -4.50 -8.73 -4.23
N SER A 57 -4.30 -8.24 -5.44
CA SER A 57 -5.36 -7.68 -6.23
C SER A 57 -5.45 -8.37 -7.58
N LEU A 58 -6.68 -8.55 -8.06
CA LEU A 58 -6.98 -8.98 -9.43
C LEU A 58 -7.70 -7.82 -10.11
N THR A 59 -7.07 -7.25 -11.13
CA THR A 59 -7.59 -6.09 -11.87
C THR A 59 -7.83 -6.48 -13.32
N ASN A 60 -8.97 -6.07 -13.87
CA ASN A 60 -9.19 -6.17 -15.31
C ASN A 60 -8.54 -4.98 -16.03
N THR A 61 -7.41 -5.20 -16.68
CA THR A 61 -6.70 -4.21 -17.50
C THR A 61 -7.10 -4.24 -18.97
N GLY A 62 -8.02 -5.14 -19.35
CA GLY A 62 -8.57 -5.24 -20.69
C GLY A 62 -9.59 -4.13 -20.98
N GLN A 63 -9.89 -3.90 -22.26
CA GLN A 63 -10.91 -2.94 -22.68
C GLN A 63 -12.34 -3.48 -22.48
N GLY A 64 -12.50 -4.81 -22.52
CA GLY A 64 -13.78 -5.46 -22.30
C GLY A 64 -13.97 -5.95 -20.86
N PRO A 65 -15.24 -6.13 -20.43
CA PRO A 65 -15.54 -6.75 -19.14
C PRO A 65 -15.17 -8.24 -19.15
N ALA A 66 -14.63 -8.73 -18.04
CA ALA A 66 -14.48 -10.16 -17.79
C ALA A 66 -15.78 -10.69 -17.17
N ILE A 67 -16.41 -11.68 -17.80
CA ILE A 67 -17.70 -12.25 -17.39
C ILE A 67 -17.50 -13.67 -16.90
N ASP A 68 -18.31 -14.12 -15.94
CA ASP A 68 -18.32 -15.51 -15.44
C ASP A 68 -16.91 -15.99 -15.04
N VAL A 69 -16.23 -15.16 -14.24
CA VAL A 69 -14.87 -15.41 -13.79
C VAL A 69 -14.92 -16.48 -12.71
N ASN A 70 -14.22 -17.59 -12.94
CA ASN A 70 -14.12 -18.71 -12.02
C ASN A 70 -12.66 -19.09 -11.89
N VAL A 71 -12.02 -18.65 -10.80
CA VAL A 71 -10.59 -18.82 -10.59
C VAL A 71 -10.29 -19.44 -9.24
N LYS A 72 -9.19 -20.17 -9.18
CA LYS A 72 -8.56 -20.69 -7.99
C LYS A 72 -7.39 -19.80 -7.62
N LEU A 73 -7.38 -19.37 -6.37
CA LEU A 73 -6.34 -18.55 -5.77
C LEU A 73 -5.47 -19.50 -4.95
N ILE A 74 -4.20 -19.62 -5.36
CA ILE A 74 -3.27 -20.64 -4.90
C ILE A 74 -2.10 -19.93 -4.22
N TYR A 75 -1.91 -20.24 -2.94
CA TYR A 75 -0.89 -19.68 -2.08
C TYR A 75 0.11 -20.75 -1.74
N LYS A 76 1.34 -20.63 -2.26
CA LYS A 76 2.38 -21.63 -2.03
C LYS A 76 3.24 -21.21 -0.86
N ALA A 77 3.12 -21.92 0.26
CA ALA A 77 3.93 -21.67 1.43
C ALA A 77 5.43 -21.81 1.14
N THR A 78 6.24 -21.00 1.81
CA THR A 78 7.70 -21.10 1.81
C THR A 78 8.14 -22.33 2.59
N ARG A 79 9.29 -22.92 2.23
CA ARG A 79 9.87 -24.08 2.92
C ARG A 79 10.03 -23.89 4.44
N ALA A 80 10.13 -22.65 4.91
CA ALA A 80 10.24 -22.28 6.31
C ALA A 80 8.96 -22.57 7.12
N VAL A 81 7.80 -22.61 6.46
CA VAL A 81 6.48 -22.76 7.09
C VAL A 81 5.84 -24.00 6.50
N ALA A 82 6.14 -25.16 7.09
CA ALA A 82 5.51 -26.47 6.86
C ALA A 82 4.74 -26.68 5.52
N GLY A 83 5.36 -26.34 4.38
CA GLY A 83 5.03 -26.72 3.00
C GLY A 83 3.57 -26.73 2.51
N THR A 84 2.61 -26.14 3.22
CA THR A 84 1.18 -26.34 2.93
C THR A 84 0.70 -25.33 1.89
N THR A 85 0.36 -25.81 0.70
CA THR A 85 -0.31 -24.99 -0.32
C THR A 85 -1.76 -24.77 0.10
N THR A 86 -2.18 -23.50 0.16
CA THR A 86 -3.59 -23.14 0.42
C THR A 86 -4.26 -22.76 -0.89
N GLU A 87 -5.44 -23.32 -1.15
CA GLU A 87 -6.22 -23.05 -2.35
C GLU A 87 -7.64 -22.66 -1.98
N TYR A 88 -8.18 -21.64 -2.62
CA TYR A 88 -9.60 -21.32 -2.53
C TYR A 88 -10.17 -20.92 -3.89
N THR A 89 -11.45 -21.25 -4.10
CA THR A 89 -12.15 -20.91 -5.34
C THR A 89 -12.88 -19.58 -5.14
N TRP A 90 -12.64 -18.65 -6.06
CA TRP A 90 -13.31 -17.37 -6.11
C TRP A 90 -14.05 -17.22 -7.43
N ARG A 91 -15.23 -16.60 -7.35
CA ARG A 91 -16.10 -16.38 -8.50
C ARG A 91 -16.62 -14.96 -8.51
N ALA A 92 -16.67 -14.38 -9.70
CA ALA A 92 -17.34 -13.12 -9.96
C ALA A 92 -18.16 -13.22 -11.24
N TYR A 93 -19.38 -12.69 -11.21
CA TYR A 93 -20.22 -12.66 -12.41
C TYR A 93 -19.66 -11.72 -13.47
N THR A 94 -19.10 -10.59 -13.06
CA THR A 94 -18.50 -9.60 -13.96
C THR A 94 -17.42 -8.83 -13.22
N ILE A 95 -16.35 -8.49 -13.94
CA ILE A 95 -15.31 -7.55 -13.53
C ILE A 95 -15.17 -6.52 -14.64
N ALA A 96 -15.58 -5.28 -14.37
CA ALA A 96 -15.53 -4.20 -15.33
C ALA A 96 -14.09 -3.78 -15.66
N PRO A 97 -13.83 -3.15 -16.82
CA PRO A 97 -12.53 -2.56 -17.12
C PRO A 97 -12.07 -1.60 -16.02
N GLY A 98 -10.87 -1.82 -15.49
CA GLY A 98 -10.30 -1.06 -14.39
C GLY A 98 -10.81 -1.44 -13.00
N GLU A 99 -11.82 -2.31 -12.89
CA GLU A 99 -12.29 -2.82 -11.60
C GLU A 99 -11.24 -3.73 -10.97
N ARG A 100 -11.09 -3.58 -9.65
CA ARG A 100 -10.12 -4.29 -8.84
C ARG A 100 -10.84 -5.06 -7.74
N HIS A 101 -10.48 -6.33 -7.59
CA HIS A 101 -10.86 -7.15 -6.44
C HIS A 101 -9.64 -7.46 -5.60
N GLU A 102 -9.77 -7.25 -4.29
CA GLU A 102 -8.69 -7.47 -3.32
C GLU A 102 -8.91 -8.76 -2.55
N PHE A 103 -7.81 -9.45 -2.28
CA PHE A 103 -7.76 -10.73 -1.61
C PHE A 103 -6.72 -10.68 -0.50
N TYR A 104 -7.16 -11.07 0.69
CA TYR A 104 -6.27 -11.23 1.82
C TYR A 104 -5.63 -12.62 1.77
N PRO A 105 -4.31 -12.72 2.02
CA PRO A 105 -3.68 -14.02 2.20
C PRO A 105 -4.38 -14.80 3.32
N PRO A 106 -4.42 -16.14 3.23
CA PRO A 106 -4.89 -16.96 4.33
C PRO A 106 -3.99 -16.71 5.54
N MET A 107 -4.60 -16.25 6.63
CA MET A 107 -3.92 -15.84 7.85
C MET A 107 -3.13 -17.00 8.48
N VAL A 108 -1.93 -16.70 8.98
CA VAL A 108 -1.19 -17.61 9.87
C VAL A 108 -1.59 -17.36 11.33
N ASP A 109 -2.01 -16.12 11.65
CA ASP A 109 -2.36 -15.65 12.99
C ASP A 109 -3.68 -14.82 12.93
N ASP A 110 -4.50 -14.80 13.99
CA ASP A 110 -5.89 -14.23 13.98
C ASP A 110 -6.01 -12.72 13.59
N GLU A 111 -4.91 -11.99 13.43
CA GLU A 111 -4.93 -10.58 13.00
C GLU A 111 -5.12 -10.46 11.49
N HIS A 112 -6.19 -9.81 11.06
CA HIS A 112 -6.65 -9.76 9.66
C HIS A 112 -5.76 -8.96 8.69
N LEU A 113 -4.55 -8.58 9.09
CA LEU A 113 -3.68 -7.65 8.36
C LEU A 113 -2.24 -8.20 8.33
N THR A 114 -1.84 -8.77 7.20
CA THR A 114 -0.47 -9.30 7.03
C THR A 114 0.46 -8.22 6.48
N LYS A 115 1.58 -7.98 7.17
CA LYS A 115 2.62 -7.07 6.67
C LYS A 115 3.37 -7.69 5.49
N ILE A 116 3.92 -6.87 4.59
CA ILE A 116 4.68 -7.39 3.43
C ILE A 116 5.85 -8.30 3.84
N ASP A 117 6.55 -7.99 4.93
CA ASP A 117 7.68 -8.80 5.40
C ASP A 117 7.24 -10.20 5.86
N GLU A 118 6.07 -10.30 6.52
CA GLU A 118 5.45 -11.58 6.90
C GLU A 118 4.98 -12.34 5.66
N LEU A 119 4.33 -11.66 4.72
CA LEU A 119 3.86 -12.27 3.47
C LEU A 119 5.01 -12.94 2.71
N VAL A 120 6.16 -12.26 2.60
CA VAL A 120 7.37 -12.79 1.94
C VAL A 120 7.99 -13.94 2.73
N ALA A 121 7.86 -13.94 4.06
CA ALA A 121 8.35 -15.03 4.91
C ALA A 121 7.49 -16.29 4.76
N HIS A 122 6.16 -16.14 4.70
CA HIS A 122 5.21 -17.25 4.69
C HIS A 122 4.92 -17.81 3.30
N PHE A 123 4.92 -16.97 2.26
CA PHE A 123 4.55 -17.37 0.90
C PHE A 123 5.68 -17.12 -0.10
N SER A 124 5.86 -18.08 -0.99
CA SER A 124 6.87 -18.04 -2.06
C SER A 124 6.28 -17.71 -3.43
N GLU A 125 5.01 -18.06 -3.64
CA GLU A 125 4.31 -17.85 -4.91
C GLU A 125 2.81 -17.66 -4.64
N PHE A 126 2.20 -16.75 -5.40
CA PHE A 126 0.76 -16.55 -5.51
C PHE A 126 0.37 -16.81 -6.95
N ARG A 127 -0.61 -17.66 -7.16
CA ARG A 127 -1.05 -18.05 -8.50
C ARG A 127 -2.56 -17.99 -8.62
N VAL A 128 -3.04 -17.46 -9.71
CA VAL A 128 -4.46 -17.41 -10.07
C VAL A 128 -4.67 -18.30 -11.28
N ARG A 129 -5.51 -19.31 -11.16
CA ARG A 129 -5.78 -20.26 -12.24
C ARG A 129 -7.27 -20.47 -12.45
N GLY A 130 -7.74 -20.38 -13.68
CA GLY A 130 -9.13 -20.69 -13.99
C GLY A 130 -9.53 -20.22 -15.36
N GLU A 131 -10.74 -19.69 -15.45
CA GLU A 131 -11.32 -19.25 -16.71
C GLU A 131 -12.17 -17.99 -16.51
N MET A 132 -12.33 -17.27 -17.60
CA MET A 132 -13.24 -16.13 -17.73
C MET A 132 -13.86 -16.12 -19.13
N LYS A 133 -14.92 -15.36 -19.33
CA LYS A 133 -15.54 -15.13 -20.64
C LYS A 133 -15.47 -13.66 -21.02
N ASP A 134 -15.44 -13.37 -22.31
CA ASP A 134 -15.67 -12.01 -22.81
C ASP A 134 -17.18 -11.71 -22.96
N SER A 135 -17.51 -10.49 -23.38
CA SER A 135 -18.89 -10.09 -23.66
C SER A 135 -19.54 -10.83 -24.84
N MET A 136 -18.75 -11.55 -25.64
CA MET A 136 -19.22 -12.38 -26.76
C MET A 136 -19.42 -13.85 -26.34
N GLY A 137 -19.13 -14.20 -25.09
CA GLY A 137 -19.21 -15.57 -24.56
C GLY A 137 -18.00 -16.45 -24.86
N THR A 138 -16.92 -15.90 -25.42
CA THR A 138 -15.67 -16.63 -25.67
C THR A 138 -14.95 -16.89 -24.36
N THR A 139 -14.63 -18.14 -24.05
CA THR A 139 -13.87 -18.51 -22.85
C THR A 139 -12.37 -18.31 -23.05
N TYR A 140 -11.71 -17.72 -22.05
CA TYR A 140 -10.28 -17.48 -21.97
C TYR A 140 -9.70 -18.10 -20.69
N PRO A 141 -8.58 -18.83 -20.77
CA PRO A 141 -7.90 -19.33 -19.59
C PRO A 141 -7.22 -18.18 -18.84
N VAL A 142 -7.25 -18.27 -17.52
CA VAL A 142 -6.53 -17.38 -16.60
C VAL A 142 -5.42 -18.21 -15.96
N ASP A 143 -4.16 -17.83 -16.16
CA ASP A 143 -3.01 -18.42 -15.47
C ASP A 143 -2.01 -17.31 -15.15
N LEU A 144 -2.17 -16.71 -13.97
CA LEU A 144 -1.36 -15.59 -13.50
C LEU A 144 -0.47 -16.07 -12.37
N LYS A 145 0.79 -15.65 -12.38
CA LYS A 145 1.78 -16.04 -11.38
C LYS A 145 2.52 -14.82 -10.87
N LEU A 146 2.55 -14.66 -9.55
CA LEU A 146 3.43 -13.74 -8.83
C LEU A 146 4.40 -14.57 -8.00
N ASP A 147 5.68 -14.51 -8.37
CA ASP A 147 6.78 -15.18 -7.66
C ASP A 147 7.86 -14.19 -7.18
N ARG A 148 7.64 -12.89 -7.38
CA ARG A 148 8.64 -11.84 -7.16
C ARG A 148 8.40 -11.02 -5.90
N PHE A 149 7.83 -11.59 -4.85
CA PHE A 149 7.50 -10.84 -3.63
C PHE A 149 8.71 -10.13 -3.00
N LYS A 150 9.91 -10.72 -3.13
CA LYS A 150 11.15 -10.08 -2.70
C LYS A 150 11.45 -8.80 -3.47
N GLU A 151 11.25 -8.81 -4.79
CA GLU A 151 11.46 -7.63 -5.64
C GLU A 151 10.49 -6.50 -5.26
N TYR A 152 9.21 -6.84 -5.00
CA TYR A 152 8.23 -5.86 -4.51
C TYR A 152 8.65 -5.23 -3.17
N ARG A 153 9.08 -6.04 -2.20
CA ARG A 153 9.58 -5.56 -0.91
C ARG A 153 10.81 -4.67 -1.08
N ASP A 154 11.74 -5.05 -1.95
CA ASP A 154 12.98 -4.30 -2.16
C ASP A 154 12.70 -2.96 -2.85
N ILE A 155 11.82 -2.93 -3.85
CA ILE A 155 11.31 -1.69 -4.48
C ILE A 155 10.61 -0.81 -3.44
N GLU A 156 9.81 -1.39 -2.55
CA GLU A 156 9.13 -0.62 -1.50
C GLU A 156 10.10 0.01 -0.50
N LYS A 157 11.13 -0.75 -0.07
CA LYS A 157 12.19 -0.24 0.82
C LYS A 157 13.00 0.86 0.15
N GLU A 158 13.33 0.71 -1.14
CA GLU A 158 14.08 1.71 -1.90
C GLU A 158 13.23 2.96 -2.19
N SER A 159 11.98 2.78 -2.60
CA SER A 159 11.05 3.90 -2.85
C SER A 159 10.62 4.59 -1.57
N GLY A 160 10.62 3.91 -0.42
CA GLY A 160 10.45 4.49 0.92
C GLY A 160 11.46 5.59 1.25
N HIS A 161 12.67 5.53 0.68
CA HIS A 161 13.70 6.57 0.85
C HIS A 161 13.50 7.79 -0.05
N SER A 162 12.64 7.70 -1.07
CA SER A 162 12.38 8.78 -2.04
C SER A 162 11.00 9.43 -1.89
N ARG A 163 10.24 9.11 -0.84
CA ARG A 163 8.86 9.63 -0.73
C ARG A 163 8.87 11.09 -0.26
N PRO A 164 8.24 12.02 -0.98
CA PRO A 164 8.00 13.36 -0.46
C PRO A 164 7.10 13.21 0.76
N ILE A 165 7.68 13.44 1.94
CA ILE A 165 6.95 13.53 3.20
C ILE A 165 5.85 14.57 2.95
N ASP A 166 4.59 14.17 3.17
CA ASP A 166 3.48 15.10 3.12
C ASP A 166 3.82 16.29 4.04
N PRO A 167 3.89 17.54 3.52
CA PRO A 167 4.30 18.68 4.33
C PRO A 167 3.42 18.84 5.59
N ALA A 168 2.17 18.34 5.57
CA ALA A 168 1.30 18.32 6.73
C ALA A 168 1.82 17.41 7.86
N THR A 169 2.27 16.19 7.58
CA THR A 169 2.82 15.29 8.60
C THR A 169 4.16 15.78 9.13
N ARG A 170 5.01 16.35 8.27
CA ARG A 170 6.26 17.00 8.70
C ARG A 170 6.01 18.17 9.65
N THR A 171 4.97 18.95 9.38
CA THR A 171 4.58 20.09 10.24
C THR A 171 4.02 19.59 11.57
N ALA A 172 3.17 18.54 11.56
CA ALA A 172 2.62 17.97 12.78
C ALA A 172 3.71 17.38 13.70
N ASP A 173 4.67 16.64 13.14
CA ASP A 173 5.78 16.07 13.92
C ASP A 173 6.76 17.15 14.40
N SER A 174 6.98 18.20 13.60
CA SER A 174 7.73 19.38 14.03
C SER A 174 7.05 20.07 15.22
N LEU A 175 5.73 20.29 15.15
CA LEU A 175 4.95 20.88 16.25
C LEU A 175 4.97 20.01 17.51
N ARG A 176 4.91 18.68 17.38
CA ARG A 176 5.05 17.75 18.51
C ARG A 176 6.43 17.79 19.14
N SER A 177 7.49 17.92 18.33
CA SER A 177 8.86 18.04 18.86
C SER A 177 9.09 19.39 19.55
N VAL A 178 8.57 20.48 18.97
CA VAL A 178 8.57 21.81 19.59
C VAL A 178 7.80 21.81 20.91
N SER A 179 6.62 21.18 20.96
CA SER A 179 5.85 21.07 22.21
C SER A 179 6.61 20.31 23.30
N ARG A 180 7.29 19.20 22.96
CA ARG A 180 8.15 18.47 23.91
C ARG A 180 9.33 19.32 24.39
N ASN A 181 9.95 20.10 23.50
CA ASN A 181 11.04 21.01 23.86
C ASN A 181 10.56 22.15 24.76
N ILE A 182 9.36 22.70 24.52
CA ILE A 182 8.78 23.73 25.40
C ILE A 182 8.52 23.14 26.80
N ALA A 183 7.98 21.93 26.87
CA ALA A 183 7.72 21.26 28.14
C ALA A 183 9.02 20.99 28.94
N SER A 184 10.12 20.61 28.27
CA SER A 184 11.41 20.41 28.93
C SER A 184 12.06 21.72 29.38
N ILE A 185 11.92 22.80 28.61
CA ILE A 185 12.38 24.14 29.01
C ILE A 185 11.61 24.63 30.25
N ASP A 186 10.30 24.46 30.28
CA ASP A 186 9.47 24.86 31.42
C ASP A 186 9.79 24.05 32.70
N ALA A 187 10.06 22.75 32.54
CA ALA A 187 10.54 21.92 33.65
C ALA A 187 11.90 22.40 34.20
N ASN A 188 12.84 22.75 33.30
CA ASN A 188 14.15 23.27 33.69
C ASN A 188 14.05 24.62 34.41
N LEU A 189 13.21 25.54 33.91
CA LEU A 189 12.99 26.85 34.54
C LEU A 189 12.40 26.72 35.95
N ARG A 190 11.46 25.79 36.16
CA ARG A 190 10.94 25.48 37.49
C ARG A 190 12.01 24.91 38.42
N GLY A 191 12.90 24.07 37.91
CA GLY A 191 14.06 23.57 38.65
C GLY A 191 15.02 24.68 39.10
N ILE A 192 15.35 25.60 38.20
CA ILE A 192 16.22 26.76 38.49
C ILE A 192 15.56 27.66 39.54
N LYS A 193 14.26 27.94 39.41
CA LYS A 193 13.55 28.79 40.37
C LYS A 193 13.60 28.22 41.79
N ARG A 194 13.36 26.92 41.96
CA ARG A 194 13.48 26.24 43.26
C ARG A 194 14.90 26.33 43.82
N ALA A 195 15.91 26.10 42.99
CA ALA A 195 17.30 26.20 43.43
C ALA A 195 17.71 27.61 43.88
N ILE A 196 17.09 28.66 43.31
CA ILE A 196 17.29 30.04 43.77
C ILE A 196 16.58 30.27 45.12
N GLU A 197 15.31 29.84 45.24
CA GLU A 197 14.53 29.97 46.48
C GLU A 197 15.20 29.23 47.66
N ASP A 198 15.72 28.02 47.43
CA ASP A 198 16.46 27.25 48.44
C ASP A 198 17.74 27.98 48.89
N ARG A 199 18.46 28.59 47.94
CA ARG A 199 19.70 29.34 48.22
C ARG A 199 19.45 30.66 48.96
N GLU A 200 18.33 31.34 48.69
CA GLU A 200 17.90 32.52 49.43
C GLU A 200 17.50 32.17 50.88
N GLN A 201 16.88 31.02 51.11
CA GLN A 201 16.59 30.54 52.47
C GLN A 201 17.86 30.18 53.24
N GLU A 202 18.84 29.53 52.61
CA GLU A 202 20.14 29.22 53.23
C GLU A 202 20.92 30.49 53.60
N THR A 203 20.92 31.51 52.75
CA THR A 203 21.60 32.79 53.02
C THR A 203 20.88 33.66 54.04
N GLY A 204 19.54 33.65 54.06
CA GLY A 204 18.74 34.31 55.11
C GLY A 204 18.94 33.70 56.50
N ALA A 205 19.11 32.37 56.59
CA ALA A 205 19.40 31.69 57.84
C ALA A 205 20.80 32.05 58.40
N GLN A 206 21.80 32.27 57.54
CA GLN A 206 23.15 32.65 57.97
C GLN A 206 23.25 34.09 58.51
N HIS A 207 22.37 35.00 58.09
CA HIS A 207 22.40 36.39 58.54
C HIS A 207 21.76 36.61 59.93
N THR A 208 21.09 35.60 60.49
CA THR A 208 20.42 35.69 61.82
C THR A 208 21.32 35.18 62.97
N SER A 209 22.52 34.65 62.71
CA SER A 209 23.42 34.11 63.76
C SER A 209 24.54 35.05 64.22
N TRP A 210 24.67 36.25 63.66
CA TRP A 210 25.65 37.25 64.09
C TRP A 210 24.99 38.37 64.89
N GLY A 211 24.80 38.15 66.19
CA GLY A 211 24.26 39.21 67.06
C GLY A 211 23.91 38.80 68.48
N GLN A 212 24.78 38.09 69.19
CA GLN A 212 24.74 38.12 70.66
C GLN A 212 25.95 38.91 71.18
N PRO A 213 25.72 40.08 71.82
CA PRO A 213 26.79 40.84 72.46
C PRO A 213 27.31 40.03 73.66
N THR A 214 28.59 39.66 73.62
CA THR A 214 29.28 39.02 74.73
C THR A 214 29.40 40.00 75.90
N ALA A 215 28.82 39.61 77.03
CA ALA A 215 28.86 40.36 78.28
C ALA A 215 30.29 40.55 78.79
N THR A 216 30.58 41.78 79.23
CA THR A 216 31.82 42.18 79.90
C THR A 216 31.95 41.47 81.25
N PRO A 217 33.08 40.82 81.57
CA PRO A 217 33.28 40.21 82.88
C PRO A 217 33.56 41.27 83.96
N GLU A 218 32.90 41.05 85.10
CA GLU A 218 32.93 41.82 86.35
C GLU A 218 34.28 41.62 87.09
N PRO A 219 34.88 42.66 87.69
CA PRO A 219 36.19 42.54 88.36
C PRO A 219 36.08 41.86 89.73
N GLU A 220 36.97 40.89 89.97
CA GLU A 220 37.14 40.16 91.24
C GLU A 220 37.67 41.07 92.37
N ASP A 221 36.99 41.01 93.51
CA ASP A 221 37.41 41.63 94.77
C ASP A 221 38.66 40.93 95.36
N VAL A 222 39.66 41.75 95.70
CA VAL A 222 40.90 41.35 96.37
C VAL A 222 40.73 41.48 97.90
N PRO A 223 40.95 40.41 98.70
CA PRO A 223 41.02 40.55 100.15
C PRO A 223 42.45 40.84 100.62
N PHE A 224 42.53 41.70 101.64
CA PHE A 224 43.73 42.03 102.43
C PHE A 224 44.24 40.85 103.26
#